data_AF-A0A1A6HSJ0-F1
#
_entry.id   AF-A0A1A6HSJ0-F1
#
_cell.length_a   1.000
_cell.length_b   1.000
_cell.length_c   1.000
_cell.angle_alpha   90.00
_cell.angle_beta   90.00
_cell.angle_gamma   90.00
#
_symmetry.space_group_name_H-M   'P 1'
#
loop_
_entity.id
_entity.type
_entity.pdbx_description
1 polymer ?
#
loop_
_entity_poly.entity_id
_entity_poly.type
_entity_poly.pdbx_seq_one_letter_code
_entity_poly.pdbx_strand_id
1 'polypeptide(L)' 'ALKDPTLAARKDFQREAELLTNLQHEHIVKFYGVCGDGDPLIMVFEYMKHGDLNKFL' A
#
# COMPACT_ATOMS: atom_id res chain seq x y z
N ALA A 1 0.35 -0.23 -21.06
CA ALA A 1 -0.95 -0.31 -20.38
C ALA A 1 -0.75 -1.17 -19.14
N LEU A 2 -1.20 -0.72 -17.96
CA LEU A 2 -1.18 -1.55 -16.76
C LEU A 2 -2.15 -2.71 -17.00
N LYS A 3 -1.66 -3.94 -16.81
CA LYS A 3 -2.45 -5.16 -17.03
C LYS A 3 -3.48 -5.26 -15.91
N ASP A 4 -4.73 -5.56 -16.26
CA ASP A 4 -5.80 -5.74 -15.27
C ASP A 4 -5.37 -6.80 -14.23
N PRO A 5 -5.46 -6.50 -12.93
CA PRO A 5 -5.09 -7.44 -11.88
C PRO A 5 -6.02 -8.64 -11.89
N THR A 6 -5.44 -9.82 -11.75
CA THR A 6 -6.22 -11.05 -11.60
C THR A 6 -7.06 -11.01 -10.33
N LEU A 7 -8.12 -11.82 -10.25
CA LEU A 7 -8.92 -11.94 -9.04
C LEU A 7 -8.09 -12.34 -7.82
N ALA A 8 -7.05 -13.16 -8.01
CA ALA A 8 -6.12 -13.53 -6.95
C ALA A 8 -5.32 -12.30 -6.45
N ALA A 9 -4.79 -11.49 -7.37
CA ALA A 9 -4.06 -10.27 -7.02
C ALA A 9 -4.95 -9.26 -6.27
N ARG A 10 -6.23 -9.11 -6.67
CA ARG A 10 -7.22 -8.29 -5.95
C ARG A 10 -7.44 -8.78 -4.51
N LYS A 11 -7.51 -10.10 -4.30
CA LYS A 11 -7.65 -10.69 -2.96
C LYS A 11 -6.41 -10.44 -2.09
N ASP A 12 -5.21 -10.58 -2.66
CA ASP A 12 -3.97 -10.35 -1.92
C ASP A 12 -3.79 -8.87 -1.57
N PHE A 13 -4.14 -7.96 -2.49
CA PHE A 13 -4.19 -6.52 -2.22
C PHE A 13 -5.11 -6.19 -1.04
N GLN A 14 -6.32 -6.75 -1.02
CA GLN A 14 -7.27 -6.50 0.07
C GLN A 14 -6.77 -7.05 1.41
N ARG A 15 -6.18 -8.26 1.40
CA ARG A 15 -5.57 -8.86 2.59
C ARG A 15 -4.45 -7.99 3.16
N GLU A 16 -3.59 -7.46 2.30
CA GLU A 16 -2.51 -6.57 2.71
C GLU A 16 -3.03 -5.25 3.29
N ALA A 17 -4.05 -4.65 2.66
CA ALA A 17 -4.71 -3.46 3.19
C ALA A 17 -5.35 -3.67 4.58
N GLU A 18 -5.99 -4.83 4.79
CA GLU A 18 -6.55 -5.22 6.09
C GLU A 18 -5.46 -5.36 7.17
N LEU A 19 -4.32 -5.97 6.83
CA LEU A 19 -3.18 -6.07 7.74
C LEU A 19 -2.62 -4.69 8.09
N LEU A 20 -2.35 -3.84 7.10
CA LEU A 20 -1.81 -2.49 7.28
C LEU A 20 -2.74 -1.58 8.09
N THR A 21 -4.06 -1.76 7.99
CA THR A 21 -5.04 -1.02 8.79
C THR A 21 -4.85 -1.25 10.30
N ASN A 22 -4.39 -2.43 10.69
CA ASN A 22 -4.16 -2.79 12.10
C ASN A 22 -2.75 -2.40 12.60
N LEU A 23 -1.83 -2.04 11.71
CA LEU A 23 -0.45 -1.70 12.04
C LEU A 23 -0.29 -0.19 12.26
N GLN A 24 -0.74 0.29 13.42
CA GLN A 24 -0.59 1.70 13.81
C GLN A 24 0.43 1.84 14.96
N HIS A 25 1.62 2.34 14.63
CA HIS A 25 2.71 2.59 15.58
C HIS A 25 3.63 3.71 15.07
N GLU A 26 4.33 4.42 15.96
CA GLU A 26 5.21 5.57 15.63
C GLU A 26 6.35 5.22 14.66
N HIS A 27 6.80 3.97 14.64
CA HIS A 27 7.91 3.50 13.81
C HIS A 27 7.47 2.60 12.65
N ILE A 28 6.18 2.59 12.33
CA ILE A 28 5.62 1.92 11.15
C ILE A 28 5.05 3.01 10.24
N VAL A 29 5.35 2.94 8.95
CA VAL A 29 4.84 3.91 7.97
C VAL A 29 3.31 3.97 8.03
N LYS A 30 2.78 5.18 8.18
CA LYS A 30 1.36 5.40 8.32
C LYS A 30 0.63 5.07 7.02
N PHE A 31 -0.27 4.10 7.11
CA PHE A 31 -1.21 3.75 6.07
C PHE A 31 -2.51 4.56 6.21
N TYR A 32 -2.97 5.18 5.13
CA TYR A 32 -4.20 5.97 5.12
C TYR A 32 -5.40 5.21 4.54
N GLY A 33 -5.18 4.26 3.64
CA GLY A 33 -6.25 3.47 3.02
C GLY A 33 -5.98 3.11 1.57
N VAL A 34 -7.04 2.69 0.87
CA VAL A 34 -6.98 2.24 -0.52
C VAL A 34 -7.96 3.01 -1.42
N CYS A 35 -7.63 3.10 -2.71
CA CYS A 35 -8.57 3.37 -3.78
C CYS A 35 -8.71 2.09 -4.62
N GLY A 36 -9.86 1.42 -4.50
CA GLY A 36 -10.14 0.14 -5.16
C GLY A 36 -11.21 0.21 -6.25
N ASP A 37 -11.84 1.37 -6.43
CA ASP A 37 -12.90 1.58 -7.43
C ASP A 37 -12.28 1.80 -8.82
N GLY A 38 -11.82 0.69 -9.40
CA GLY A 38 -11.23 0.66 -10.74
C GLY A 38 -9.82 0.08 -10.74
N ASP A 39 -9.15 0.25 -11.88
CA ASP A 39 -7.75 -0.13 -12.07
C ASP A 39 -6.93 1.11 -12.42
N PRO A 40 -5.71 1.27 -11.84
CA PRO A 40 -5.05 0.33 -10.93
C PRO A 40 -5.59 0.41 -9.49
N LEU A 41 -5.41 -0.67 -8.72
CA LEU A 41 -5.56 -0.66 -7.27
C LEU A 41 -4.47 0.20 -6.63
N ILE A 42 -4.82 1.10 -5.72
CA ILE A 42 -3.88 2.07 -5.12
C ILE A 42 -3.92 1.98 -3.59
N MET A 43 -2.75 1.94 -2.96
CA MET A 43 -2.57 2.15 -1.52
C MET A 43 -2.00 3.54 -1.26
N VAL A 44 -2.49 4.19 -0.20
CA VAL A 44 -2.08 5.55 0.17
C VAL A 44 -1.34 5.50 1.51
N PHE A 45 -0.13 6.04 1.53
CA PHE A 45 0.75 6.10 2.70
C PHE A 45 1.20 7.53 2.98
N GLU A 46 1.77 7.77 4.15
CA GLU A 46 2.53 8.99 4.40
C GLU A 46 3.74 9.11 3.46
N TYR A 47 4.10 10.35 3.16
CA TYR A 47 5.25 10.63 2.33
C TYR A 47 6.53 10.64 3.16
N MET A 48 7.41 9.67 2.90
CA MET A 48 8.74 9.60 3.48
C MET A 48 9.71 10.43 2.64
N LYS A 49 10.01 11.66 3.08
CA LYS A 49 10.86 12.64 2.35
C LYS A 49 12.21 12.10 1.87
N HIS A 50 12.80 11.18 2.64
CA HIS A 50 14.12 10.62 2.37
C HIS A 50 14.07 9.27 1.63
N GLY A 51 12.87 8.79 1.29
CA GLY A 51 12.68 7.52 0.60
C GLY A 51 13.06 6.32 1.45
N ASP A 52 13.56 5.27 0.80
CA ASP A 52 14.00 4.05 1.47
C ASP A 52 15.37 4.22 2.14
N LEU A 53 15.54 3.54 3.28
CA LEU A 53 16.74 3.66 4.10
C LEU A 53 18.01 3.16 3.39
N ASN A 54 17.88 2.17 2.50
CA ASN A 54 19.03 1.59 1.79
C ASN A 54 19.65 2.60 0.81
N LYS A 55 18.85 3.39 0.10
CA LYS A 55 19.36 4.46 -0.78
C LYS A 55 19.77 5.72 -0.05
N PHE A 56 19.24 5.94 1.14
CA PHE A 56 19.59 7.10 1.95
C PHE A 56 21.00 7.00 2.55
N LEU A 57 21.40 5.78 2.94
CA LEU A 57 22.72 5.46 3.50
C LEU A 57 23.77 5.18 2.43
#